data_AF-A0A2N9NWL1-F1
#
_entry.id   AF-A0A2N9NWL1-F1
#
_cell.length_a   1.000
_cell.length_b   1.000
_cell.length_c   1.000
_cell.angle_alpha   90.00
_cell.angle_beta   90.00
_cell.angle_gamma   90.00
#
_symmetry.space_group_name_H-M   'P 1'
#
loop_
_entity.id
_entity.type
_entity.pdbx_description
1 polymer ?
#
loop_
_entity_poly.entity_id
_entity_poly.type
_entity_poly.pdbx_seq_one_letter_code
_entity_poly.pdbx_strand_id
1 'polypeptide(L)'
;MFTESRLSCHLRQGLDEFWVGVTQVEMNTRSPSATVVRLALLSWTCAGQDNHTNDAGKTAAGKVVATSEGLHGYIGFSATRPPVRSEYSSGMGFYSAVWPLLDQPLADFQIGLAGSWITPDNSDNKDQPLAPEGTLARAWKERGPTWDSVFQTVEGGLGYWAGNHFRYGPPKFSMNATPQCYDYEVGSPGWSFFYSKEALPDNRLSIAQLSNRLLIPPDALPFQGNPNGQFLGYTWMALPFTDPESGDPPTGDQGWTCFLSAANFKGPIAFFIPETWSKIGKLFKYPFIYGRGLDARPGSMGGGAMEINTVPRFDSSDASGVVYSKIPRLQFPLDDQGRTLLVQDVTYYSKAALYDAFKAWRNAGPACSGRFDEKGAWKSTLATSTPRYDQAGKKMTGVELVFDTRVFEDNVWGLEWFKSDISPRGFFPQYYKHVRQERVAVAAAEVPAETGLLSQEFKLATRGEPYTSPTTGAWSQPGPKRGPFTAKLADGSVVTYSWYRFVDQPSFQQYNWSEEKKAKLQAFVEKIHANWPTDRDYMAPLSRGALVTLDRALLVKPPEGLELGFVPIVTRQTTR
;
A
#
# COMPACT_ATOMS: atom_id res chain seq x y z
N MET A 1 -18.62 29.80 -3.89
CA MET A 1 -18.41 29.43 -2.47
C MET A 1 -19.47 28.38 -2.15
N PHE A 2 -19.07 27.20 -1.66
CA PHE A 2 -19.80 25.91 -1.67
C PHE A 2 -19.82 25.14 -3.00
N THR A 3 -18.92 24.15 -3.12
CA THR A 3 -19.10 22.79 -3.74
C THR A 3 -17.74 22.09 -3.93
N GLU A 4 -17.04 21.73 -2.84
CA GLU A 4 -15.78 20.94 -2.96
C GLU A 4 -15.65 19.78 -1.96
N SER A 5 -16.67 19.47 -1.14
CA SER A 5 -16.57 18.39 -0.15
C SER A 5 -16.97 16.98 -0.64
N ARG A 6 -17.52 16.82 -1.86
CA ARG A 6 -18.06 15.53 -2.33
C ARG A 6 -17.01 14.58 -2.95
N LEU A 7 -16.00 15.09 -3.67
CA LEU A 7 -15.00 14.23 -4.34
C LEU A 7 -14.04 13.55 -3.36
N SER A 8 -13.64 14.21 -2.27
CA SER A 8 -12.82 13.56 -1.23
C SER A 8 -13.60 12.55 -0.38
N CYS A 9 -14.93 12.62 -0.38
CA CYS A 9 -15.79 11.72 0.39
C CYS A 9 -16.08 10.42 -0.37
N HIS A 10 -16.24 10.48 -1.70
CA HIS A 10 -16.48 9.30 -2.53
C HIS A 10 -15.24 8.41 -2.74
N LEU A 11 -14.03 8.97 -2.75
CA LEU A 11 -12.79 8.16 -2.70
C LEU A 11 -12.62 7.46 -1.35
N ARG A 12 -13.07 8.06 -0.24
CA ARG A 12 -13.05 7.44 1.10
C ARG A 12 -14.11 6.33 1.22
N GLN A 13 -15.36 6.60 0.87
CA GLN A 13 -16.43 5.58 0.82
C GLN A 13 -16.16 4.47 -0.22
N GLY A 14 -15.41 4.81 -1.27
CA GLY A 14 -14.86 3.93 -2.30
C GLY A 14 -13.93 2.83 -1.75
N LEU A 15 -13.20 3.13 -0.68
CA LEU A 15 -12.23 2.23 -0.06
C LEU A 15 -12.80 1.60 1.24
N ASP A 16 -13.72 2.30 1.93
CA ASP A 16 -14.40 1.89 3.17
C ASP A 16 -15.08 0.50 3.13
N GLU A 17 -15.45 -0.01 1.95
CA GLU A 17 -16.16 -1.29 1.79
C GLU A 17 -15.30 -2.39 1.13
N PHE A 18 -14.07 -2.08 0.71
CA PHE A 18 -13.20 -2.98 -0.07
C PHE A 18 -12.79 -4.24 0.71
N TRP A 19 -12.52 -4.11 2.00
CA TRP A 19 -11.95 -5.22 2.77
C TRP A 19 -12.96 -6.09 3.54
N VAL A 20 -14.18 -5.60 3.73
CA VAL A 20 -15.29 -6.42 4.25
C VAL A 20 -15.64 -7.54 3.25
N GLY A 21 -15.47 -7.29 1.95
CA GLY A 21 -15.74 -8.28 0.89
C GLY A 21 -14.72 -9.40 0.78
N VAL A 22 -13.42 -9.14 1.03
CA VAL A 22 -12.36 -10.15 0.90
C VAL A 22 -12.47 -11.23 1.99
N THR A 23 -12.99 -10.89 3.18
CA THR A 23 -13.19 -11.85 4.28
C THR A 23 -14.43 -12.74 4.12
N GLN A 24 -15.43 -12.37 3.30
CA GLN A 24 -16.62 -13.19 3.09
C GLN A 24 -16.48 -14.24 1.98
N VAL A 25 -15.59 -14.06 1.00
CA VAL A 25 -15.47 -14.96 -0.15
C VAL A 25 -14.74 -16.29 0.21
N GLU A 26 -14.01 -16.35 1.32
CA GLU A 26 -13.22 -17.52 1.72
C GLU A 26 -13.98 -18.67 2.41
N MET A 27 -15.32 -18.64 2.53
CA MET A 27 -16.07 -19.70 3.21
C MET A 27 -16.94 -20.61 2.33
N ASN A 28 -16.93 -20.49 0.99
CA ASN A 28 -17.77 -21.37 0.18
C ASN A 28 -17.15 -21.75 -1.19
N THR A 29 -16.28 -22.77 -1.19
CA THR A 29 -16.05 -23.59 -2.38
C THR A 29 -16.10 -25.08 -2.02
N ARG A 30 -17.24 -25.72 -2.32
CA ARG A 30 -17.34 -27.18 -2.47
C ARG A 30 -17.78 -27.49 -3.90
N SER A 31 -17.08 -28.43 -4.52
CA SER A 31 -17.21 -28.89 -5.91
C SER A 31 -18.62 -29.40 -6.28
N PRO A 32 -18.97 -29.41 -7.58
CA PRO A 32 -20.34 -29.67 -8.04
C PRO A 32 -20.61 -31.17 -8.27
N SER A 33 -21.85 -31.60 -8.05
CA SER A 33 -22.40 -32.81 -8.66
C SER A 33 -23.90 -32.69 -8.89
N ALA A 34 -24.26 -32.93 -10.16
CA ALA A 34 -25.50 -33.52 -10.69
C ALA A 34 -26.87 -32.88 -10.38
N THR A 35 -27.37 -32.18 -11.40
CA THR A 35 -28.73 -32.19 -11.98
C THR A 35 -29.79 -33.10 -11.35
N VAL A 36 -30.91 -32.53 -10.88
CA VAL A 36 -32.30 -32.99 -11.16
C VAL A 36 -33.26 -31.79 -11.08
N VAL A 37 -34.07 -31.64 -12.14
CA VAL A 37 -35.18 -30.71 -12.30
C VAL A 37 -36.42 -31.22 -11.55
N ARG A 38 -37.18 -30.34 -10.88
CA ARG A 38 -38.67 -30.41 -10.82
C ARG A 38 -39.31 -29.13 -10.24
N LEU A 39 -40.28 -28.61 -11.01
CA LEU A 39 -41.29 -27.61 -10.63
C LEU A 39 -42.26 -28.17 -9.56
N ALA A 40 -42.75 -27.29 -8.67
CA ALA A 40 -44.18 -27.19 -8.34
C ALA A 40 -44.48 -25.94 -7.49
N LEU A 41 -45.45 -25.14 -7.96
CA LEU A 41 -46.19 -24.13 -7.21
C LEU A 41 -47.10 -24.81 -6.16
N LEU A 42 -47.36 -24.14 -5.03
CA LEU A 42 -48.70 -24.04 -4.42
C LEU A 42 -48.73 -23.09 -3.20
N SER A 43 -49.90 -22.47 -3.06
CA SER A 43 -50.27 -21.31 -2.26
C SER A 43 -50.80 -21.67 -0.86
N TRP A 44 -50.67 -20.71 0.07
CA TRP A 44 -51.56 -20.35 1.20
C TRP A 44 -52.11 -21.44 2.15
N THR A 45 -51.87 -21.30 3.46
CA THR A 45 -52.88 -20.85 4.47
C THR A 45 -52.38 -20.86 5.93
N CYS A 46 -52.77 -19.80 6.64
CA CYS A 46 -53.12 -19.59 8.06
C CYS A 46 -52.58 -20.43 9.24
N ALA A 47 -52.08 -19.65 10.21
CA ALA A 47 -52.40 -19.65 11.66
C ALA A 47 -52.01 -20.85 12.55
N GLY A 48 -51.10 -20.56 13.49
CA GLY A 48 -50.92 -21.27 14.74
C GLY A 48 -50.11 -20.40 15.71
N GLN A 49 -50.80 -19.80 16.69
CA GLN A 49 -50.16 -19.18 17.85
C GLN A 49 -49.68 -20.30 18.77
N ASP A 50 -48.36 -20.45 18.91
CA ASP A 50 -47.76 -21.18 20.02
C ASP A 50 -46.90 -20.23 20.84
N ASN A 51 -47.32 -20.06 22.09
CA ASN A 51 -46.56 -19.42 23.16
C ASN A 51 -45.28 -20.22 23.42
N HIS A 52 -44.19 -19.85 22.76
CA HIS A 52 -42.85 -20.22 23.20
C HIS A 52 -42.23 -19.04 23.94
N THR A 53 -42.16 -19.17 25.26
CA THR A 53 -41.19 -18.48 26.10
C THR A 53 -39.80 -18.82 25.59
N ASN A 54 -39.25 -17.95 24.74
CA ASN A 54 -37.83 -17.98 24.39
C ASN A 54 -37.06 -17.39 25.56
N ASP A 55 -36.59 -18.30 26.42
CA ASP A 55 -35.44 -18.11 27.29
C ASP A 55 -34.25 -17.76 26.38
N ALA A 56 -34.10 -16.46 26.09
CA ALA A 56 -32.99 -15.93 25.35
C ALA A 56 -31.74 -16.19 26.19
N GLY A 57 -30.99 -17.22 25.80
CA GLY A 57 -29.83 -17.73 26.52
C GLY A 57 -28.96 -16.58 27.02
N LYS A 58 -28.89 -16.43 28.35
CA LYS A 58 -27.88 -15.59 28.99
C LYS A 58 -26.54 -16.06 28.47
N THR A 59 -25.90 -15.24 27.65
CA THR A 59 -24.52 -15.46 27.24
C THR A 59 -23.72 -15.59 28.53
N ALA A 60 -23.11 -16.76 28.77
CA ALA A 60 -22.36 -16.99 29.99
C ALA A 60 -21.30 -15.89 30.14
N ALA A 61 -21.37 -15.14 31.25
CA ALA A 61 -20.42 -14.07 31.55
C ALA A 61 -18.98 -14.60 31.47
N GLY A 62 -18.07 -13.77 30.97
CA GLY A 62 -16.65 -14.12 30.83
C GLY A 62 -16.29 -15.03 29.67
N LYS A 63 -17.24 -15.41 28.79
CA LYS A 63 -16.89 -16.08 27.54
C LYS A 63 -16.24 -15.08 26.59
N VAL A 64 -14.99 -15.33 26.20
CA VAL A 64 -14.24 -14.51 25.23
C VAL A 64 -14.48 -15.03 23.81
N VAL A 65 -14.80 -14.13 22.88
CA VAL A 65 -15.02 -14.41 21.45
C VAL A 65 -14.04 -13.60 20.62
N ALA A 66 -13.30 -14.26 19.71
CA ALA A 66 -12.36 -13.60 18.79
C ALA A 66 -13.03 -13.25 17.45
N THR A 67 -12.75 -12.07 16.91
CA THR A 67 -13.26 -11.54 15.62
C THR A 67 -12.20 -10.67 14.92
N SER A 68 -12.41 -10.30 13.64
CA SER A 68 -11.47 -9.49 12.84
C SER A 68 -11.87 -8.01 12.64
N GLU A 69 -13.06 -7.61 13.07
CA GLU A 69 -13.64 -6.27 12.83
C GLU A 69 -13.41 -5.32 14.02
N GLY A 70 -12.17 -5.25 14.51
CA GLY A 70 -11.82 -4.56 15.75
C GLY A 70 -11.73 -3.05 15.66
N LEU A 71 -11.21 -2.55 14.54
CA LEU A 71 -11.01 -1.14 14.28
C LEU A 71 -10.95 -0.96 12.76
N HIS A 72 -11.73 -0.01 12.27
CA HIS A 72 -11.74 0.41 10.88
C HIS A 72 -11.81 1.94 10.81
N GLY A 73 -11.17 2.54 9.81
CA GLY A 73 -11.18 3.98 9.56
C GLY A 73 -9.87 4.53 9.04
N TYR A 74 -9.76 5.85 9.03
CA TYR A 74 -8.60 6.55 8.47
C TYR A 74 -8.10 7.64 9.42
N ILE A 75 -6.79 7.68 9.62
CA ILE A 75 -6.09 8.81 10.23
C ILE A 75 -5.39 9.54 9.09
N GLY A 76 -5.94 10.65 8.62
CA GLY A 76 -5.46 11.27 7.38
C GLY A 76 -5.34 12.78 7.41
N PHE A 77 -4.60 13.29 6.44
CA PHE A 77 -4.43 14.70 6.15
C PHE A 77 -4.93 15.02 4.75
N SER A 78 -5.27 16.28 4.51
CA SER A 78 -5.37 16.84 3.18
C SER A 78 -4.14 17.68 2.88
N ALA A 79 -3.79 17.74 1.61
CA ALA A 79 -2.71 18.55 1.08
C ALA A 79 -3.35 19.51 0.07
N THR A 80 -3.10 20.82 0.22
CA THR A 80 -3.47 21.78 -0.83
C THR A 80 -2.85 21.36 -2.15
N ARG A 81 -3.47 21.75 -3.26
CA ARG A 81 -2.98 21.44 -4.61
C ARG A 81 -2.63 22.72 -5.35
N PRO A 82 -1.73 22.67 -6.34
CA PRO A 82 -1.45 23.83 -7.15
C PRO A 82 -2.70 24.28 -7.93
N PRO A 83 -2.85 25.59 -8.21
CA PRO A 83 -4.02 26.12 -8.92
C PRO A 83 -4.25 25.46 -10.28
N VAL A 84 -3.17 25.20 -11.02
CA VAL A 84 -3.19 24.46 -12.29
C VAL A 84 -2.82 23.00 -12.00
N ARG A 85 -3.84 22.17 -11.76
CA ARG A 85 -3.66 20.78 -11.30
C ARG A 85 -2.74 19.96 -12.20
N SER A 86 -2.92 20.06 -13.51
CA SER A 86 -2.16 19.27 -14.49
C SER A 86 -0.67 19.58 -14.53
N GLU A 87 -0.24 20.75 -14.06
CA GLU A 87 1.16 21.16 -14.13
C GLU A 87 2.05 20.33 -13.20
N TYR A 88 1.60 20.04 -11.97
CA TYR A 88 2.36 19.31 -10.95
C TYR A 88 1.84 17.89 -10.72
N SER A 89 1.38 17.26 -11.80
CA SER A 89 0.85 15.89 -11.78
C SER A 89 1.83 14.85 -12.32
N SER A 90 3.13 15.16 -12.38
CA SER A 90 4.18 14.24 -12.87
C SER A 90 4.86 13.47 -11.75
N GLY A 91 4.69 13.90 -10.50
CA GLY A 91 5.17 13.17 -9.33
C GLY A 91 4.64 13.73 -8.02
N MET A 92 4.80 12.95 -6.95
CA MET A 92 4.52 13.36 -5.58
C MET A 92 5.42 12.61 -4.62
N GLY A 93 5.86 13.30 -3.58
CA GLY A 93 6.62 12.70 -2.50
C GLY A 93 6.45 13.40 -1.18
N PHE A 94 6.90 12.72 -0.13
CA PHE A 94 6.88 13.20 1.25
C PHE A 94 7.81 12.34 2.11
N TYR A 95 8.01 12.79 3.35
CA TYR A 95 8.64 11.99 4.39
C TYR A 95 7.57 11.45 5.33
N SER A 96 7.57 10.14 5.54
CA SER A 96 6.65 9.43 6.42
C SER A 96 7.39 8.74 7.57
N ALA A 97 6.89 8.87 8.79
CA ALA A 97 7.52 8.31 9.98
C ALA A 97 7.44 6.77 9.98
N VAL A 98 8.49 6.13 10.50
CA VAL A 98 8.62 4.67 10.64
C VAL A 98 8.72 4.32 12.12
N TRP A 99 7.82 3.44 12.59
CA TRP A 99 7.82 2.94 13.96
C TRP A 99 7.04 1.62 14.09
N PRO A 100 7.33 0.79 15.10
CA PRO A 100 6.51 -0.36 15.46
C PRO A 100 5.15 0.12 16.02
N LEU A 101 4.08 -0.02 15.25
CA LEU A 101 2.71 0.25 15.70
C LEU A 101 2.25 -0.80 16.70
N LEU A 102 2.80 -2.01 16.58
CA LEU A 102 2.57 -3.15 17.45
C LEU A 102 3.82 -3.46 18.27
N ASP A 103 3.64 -3.96 19.48
CA ASP A 103 4.73 -4.47 20.32
C ASP A 103 5.24 -5.86 19.84
N GLN A 104 4.36 -6.64 19.21
CA GLN A 104 4.67 -7.96 18.68
C GLN A 104 4.03 -8.17 17.30
N PRO A 105 4.60 -9.02 16.42
CA PRO A 105 4.03 -9.29 15.11
C PRO A 105 2.75 -10.13 15.25
N LEU A 106 1.58 -9.48 15.23
CA LEU A 106 0.29 -10.17 15.36
C LEU A 106 -0.14 -10.82 14.04
N ALA A 107 -0.87 -11.94 14.13
CA ALA A 107 -1.63 -12.51 13.02
C ALA A 107 -2.87 -11.66 12.72
N ASP A 108 -3.42 -11.81 11.53
CA ASP A 108 -4.73 -11.24 11.13
C ASP A 108 -4.83 -9.71 11.37
N PHE A 109 -3.69 -9.03 11.22
CA PHE A 109 -3.55 -7.58 11.41
C PHE A 109 -3.06 -6.92 10.13
N GLN A 110 -3.73 -5.83 9.75
CA GLN A 110 -3.41 -4.98 8.62
C GLN A 110 -3.74 -3.51 8.89
N ILE A 111 -2.70 -2.68 8.89
CA ILE A 111 -2.80 -1.22 8.89
C ILE A 111 -1.71 -0.67 7.97
N GLY A 112 -2.11 0.10 6.96
CA GLY A 112 -1.20 0.95 6.21
C GLY A 112 -0.82 2.14 7.07
N LEU A 113 0.48 2.41 7.20
CA LEU A 113 0.93 3.67 7.80
C LEU A 113 0.74 4.82 6.81
N ALA A 114 1.17 6.03 7.19
CA ALA A 114 0.86 7.22 6.42
C ALA A 114 1.42 7.12 5.00
N GLY A 115 0.51 6.97 4.04
CA GLY A 115 0.78 6.84 2.62
C GLY A 115 -0.17 7.65 1.76
N SER A 116 -0.10 7.48 0.44
CA SER A 116 -0.97 8.17 -0.51
C SER A 116 -1.20 7.33 -1.75
N TRP A 117 -2.19 7.72 -2.54
CA TRP A 117 -2.61 7.04 -3.76
C TRP A 117 -2.38 7.95 -4.98
N ILE A 118 -1.97 7.32 -6.08
CA ILE A 118 -1.83 7.94 -7.39
C ILE A 118 -2.80 7.22 -8.33
N THR A 119 -3.75 7.97 -8.89
CA THR A 119 -4.68 7.46 -9.91
C THR A 119 -4.56 8.29 -11.18
N PRO A 120 -4.91 7.78 -12.37
CA PRO A 120 -4.83 8.58 -13.59
C PRO A 120 -5.95 9.63 -13.61
N ASP A 121 -5.61 10.88 -13.95
CA ASP A 121 -6.60 11.95 -14.07
C ASP A 121 -7.51 11.74 -15.29
N ASN A 122 -8.71 11.23 -15.00
CA ASN A 122 -9.81 11.05 -15.93
C ASN A 122 -11.00 11.96 -15.60
N SER A 123 -10.74 13.13 -14.99
CA SER A 123 -11.79 14.08 -14.63
C SER A 123 -12.58 14.63 -15.82
N ASP A 124 -12.10 14.45 -17.05
CA ASP A 124 -12.83 14.71 -18.30
C ASP A 124 -14.03 13.76 -18.50
N ASN A 125 -13.96 12.55 -17.95
CA ASN A 125 -15.00 11.53 -18.08
C ASN A 125 -15.98 11.61 -16.89
N LYS A 126 -17.29 11.60 -17.17
CA LYS A 126 -18.34 11.80 -16.15
C LYS A 126 -19.27 10.63 -15.96
N ASP A 127 -19.33 9.70 -16.91
CA ASP A 127 -20.40 8.72 -17.00
C ASP A 127 -19.97 7.37 -17.57
N GLN A 128 -18.85 7.29 -18.28
CA GLN A 128 -18.42 6.04 -18.91
C GLN A 128 -17.50 5.22 -17.98
N PRO A 129 -17.78 3.93 -17.74
CA PRO A 129 -16.91 3.12 -16.91
C PRO A 129 -15.48 2.97 -17.46
N LEU A 130 -14.49 3.25 -16.62
CA LEU A 130 -13.08 3.00 -16.90
C LEU A 130 -12.69 1.55 -16.62
N ALA A 131 -13.40 0.88 -15.72
CA ALA A 131 -13.26 -0.56 -15.48
C ALA A 131 -14.14 -1.35 -16.47
N PRO A 132 -13.55 -2.07 -17.44
CA PRO A 132 -14.31 -2.89 -18.39
C PRO A 132 -15.09 -3.99 -17.70
N GLU A 133 -16.23 -4.38 -18.28
CA GLU A 133 -16.98 -5.56 -17.82
C GLU A 133 -16.11 -6.82 -17.85
N GLY A 134 -16.26 -7.66 -16.84
CA GLY A 134 -15.44 -8.87 -16.65
C GLY A 134 -14.19 -8.69 -15.79
N THR A 135 -13.80 -7.45 -15.47
CA THR A 135 -12.78 -7.20 -14.43
C THR A 135 -13.31 -7.51 -13.03
N LEU A 136 -12.42 -7.81 -12.09
CA LEU A 136 -12.75 -8.13 -10.70
C LEU A 136 -13.54 -7.00 -10.04
N ALA A 137 -13.10 -5.75 -10.22
CA ALA A 137 -13.79 -4.59 -9.67
C ALA A 137 -15.27 -4.56 -10.07
N ARG A 138 -15.63 -4.98 -11.30
CA ARG A 138 -17.02 -4.98 -11.78
C ARG A 138 -17.93 -6.02 -11.12
N ALA A 139 -17.39 -6.92 -10.30
CA ALA A 139 -18.16 -7.83 -9.44
C ALA A 139 -18.46 -7.23 -8.06
N TRP A 140 -17.89 -6.09 -7.71
CA TRP A 140 -18.10 -5.44 -6.42
C TRP A 140 -19.37 -4.59 -6.42
N LYS A 141 -19.73 -4.08 -5.23
CA LYS A 141 -20.77 -3.06 -5.09
C LYS A 141 -20.46 -1.89 -6.03
N GLU A 142 -21.50 -1.36 -6.67
CA GLU A 142 -21.39 -0.33 -7.70
C GLU A 142 -20.49 0.84 -7.26
N ARG A 143 -19.42 1.08 -8.04
CA ARG A 143 -18.52 2.25 -7.94
C ARG A 143 -18.74 3.22 -9.10
N GLY A 144 -19.92 3.18 -9.70
CA GLY A 144 -20.30 3.93 -10.89
C GLY A 144 -20.52 5.43 -10.64
N PRO A 145 -20.74 6.21 -11.72
CA PRO A 145 -20.86 5.71 -13.09
C PRO A 145 -19.50 5.44 -13.77
N THR A 146 -18.40 6.06 -13.31
CA THR A 146 -17.09 6.02 -13.99
C THR A 146 -16.17 4.89 -13.53
N TRP A 147 -16.33 4.32 -12.33
CA TRP A 147 -15.42 3.30 -11.79
C TRP A 147 -13.94 3.75 -11.69
N ASP A 148 -13.70 5.06 -11.65
CA ASP A 148 -12.35 5.66 -11.65
C ASP A 148 -11.52 5.32 -10.42
N SER A 149 -12.15 5.25 -9.26
CA SER A 149 -11.55 4.91 -7.96
C SER A 149 -10.88 3.53 -7.93
N VAL A 150 -11.26 2.63 -8.83
CA VAL A 150 -10.78 1.26 -8.91
C VAL A 150 -10.17 0.93 -10.27
N PHE A 151 -9.94 1.93 -11.13
CA PHE A 151 -9.40 1.69 -12.47
C PHE A 151 -7.92 1.28 -12.40
N GLN A 152 -7.07 2.19 -11.89
CA GLN A 152 -5.64 1.99 -11.70
C GLN A 152 -5.13 2.77 -10.50
N THR A 153 -4.30 2.16 -9.66
CA THR A 153 -3.70 2.81 -8.48
C THR A 153 -2.21 2.48 -8.34
N VAL A 154 -1.42 3.47 -7.91
CA VAL A 154 -0.20 3.24 -7.13
C VAL A 154 -0.53 3.61 -5.69
N GLU A 155 -0.33 2.70 -4.75
CA GLU A 155 -0.87 2.80 -3.37
C GLU A 155 0.08 2.30 -2.28
N GLY A 156 1.24 1.77 -2.67
CA GLY A 156 2.26 1.31 -1.73
C GLY A 156 2.75 2.38 -0.75
N GLY A 157 3.48 1.91 0.25
CA GLY A 157 4.02 2.74 1.31
C GLY A 157 4.50 1.89 2.47
N LEU A 158 4.53 2.50 3.64
CA LEU A 158 4.83 1.83 4.90
C LEU A 158 3.58 1.12 5.42
N GLY A 159 3.70 -0.11 5.90
CA GLY A 159 2.53 -0.79 6.44
C GLY A 159 2.80 -2.14 7.08
N TYR A 160 1.71 -2.67 7.65
CA TYR A 160 1.54 -4.05 8.07
C TYR A 160 0.45 -4.64 7.19
N TRP A 161 0.75 -5.71 6.45
CA TRP A 161 -0.24 -6.35 5.59
C TRP A 161 -0.57 -7.75 6.09
N ALA A 162 -1.86 -8.11 6.06
CA ALA A 162 -2.37 -9.39 6.54
C ALA A 162 -1.55 -10.58 5.99
N GLY A 163 -1.21 -10.52 4.70
CA GLY A 163 -0.47 -11.58 4.03
C GLY A 163 1.04 -11.61 4.26
N ASN A 164 1.68 -10.70 5.02
CA ASN A 164 3.15 -10.77 5.14
C ASN A 164 3.63 -12.10 5.72
N HIS A 165 4.52 -12.79 5.01
CA HIS A 165 5.05 -14.09 5.44
C HIS A 165 6.15 -13.96 6.49
N PHE A 166 6.89 -12.84 6.52
CA PHE A 166 8.06 -12.65 7.39
C PHE A 166 7.92 -11.38 8.24
N ARG A 167 6.93 -11.37 9.13
CA ARG A 167 6.76 -10.28 10.12
C ARG A 167 7.82 -10.34 11.22
N TYR A 168 8.24 -9.17 11.73
CA TYR A 168 9.34 -9.07 12.70
C TYR A 168 9.26 -7.88 13.66
N GLY A 169 8.14 -7.16 13.73
CA GLY A 169 7.90 -6.05 14.66
C GLY A 169 7.66 -4.71 13.96
N PRO A 170 8.68 -4.06 13.37
CA PRO A 170 8.49 -2.84 12.58
C PRO A 170 7.66 -3.05 11.29
N PRO A 171 7.15 -1.97 10.68
CA PRO A 171 6.46 -2.05 9.40
C PRO A 171 7.48 -2.33 8.29
N LYS A 172 6.98 -2.58 7.09
CA LYS A 172 7.82 -2.69 5.89
C LYS A 172 7.39 -1.68 4.84
N PHE A 173 8.27 -1.36 3.90
CA PHE A 173 7.94 -0.53 2.75
C PHE A 173 7.70 -1.39 1.50
N SER A 174 6.57 -1.16 0.81
CA SER A 174 6.19 -1.88 -0.41
C SER A 174 5.76 -0.95 -1.52
N MET A 175 5.92 -1.38 -2.78
CA MET A 175 5.57 -0.60 -3.97
C MET A 175 4.24 -1.05 -4.57
N ASN A 176 3.22 -1.18 -3.74
CA ASN A 176 1.93 -1.72 -4.16
C ASN A 176 1.27 -0.91 -5.29
N ALA A 177 0.67 -1.61 -6.25
CA ALA A 177 -0.17 -1.05 -7.30
C ALA A 177 -1.24 -2.04 -7.78
N THR A 178 -2.32 -1.49 -8.33
CA THR A 178 -3.38 -2.22 -9.02
C THR A 178 -3.51 -1.70 -10.45
N PRO A 179 -2.95 -2.38 -11.45
CA PRO A 179 -2.89 -1.84 -12.83
C PRO A 179 -4.11 -2.18 -13.70
N GLN A 180 -4.94 -3.13 -13.27
CA GLN A 180 -5.99 -3.70 -14.11
C GLN A 180 -7.27 -3.95 -13.32
N CYS A 181 -7.85 -2.89 -12.74
CA CYS A 181 -9.12 -2.99 -12.03
C CYS A 181 -9.19 -4.11 -10.98
N TYR A 182 -8.09 -4.26 -10.24
CA TYR A 182 -7.89 -5.30 -9.23
C TYR A 182 -7.94 -6.75 -9.74
N ASP A 183 -7.87 -7.01 -11.05
CA ASP A 183 -7.70 -8.39 -11.58
C ASP A 183 -6.40 -9.05 -11.11
N TYR A 184 -5.44 -8.22 -10.73
CA TYR A 184 -4.24 -8.57 -9.99
C TYR A 184 -3.64 -7.32 -9.36
N GLU A 185 -2.86 -7.58 -8.33
CA GLU A 185 -2.07 -6.61 -7.62
C GLU A 185 -0.58 -6.90 -7.81
N VAL A 186 0.25 -5.89 -7.55
CA VAL A 186 1.70 -5.97 -7.72
C VAL A 186 2.37 -5.34 -6.52
N GLY A 187 3.16 -6.09 -5.75
CA GLY A 187 3.84 -5.59 -4.55
C GLY A 187 5.33 -5.29 -4.75
N SER A 188 6.00 -6.08 -5.61
CA SER A 188 7.44 -6.01 -5.85
C SER A 188 7.80 -6.63 -7.21
N PRO A 189 9.07 -6.55 -7.68
CA PRO A 189 9.49 -7.16 -8.94
C PRO A 189 9.13 -8.64 -9.05
N GLY A 190 8.09 -8.94 -9.82
CA GLY A 190 7.63 -10.29 -10.12
C GLY A 190 6.58 -10.89 -9.18
N TRP A 191 6.11 -10.15 -8.16
CA TRP A 191 5.24 -10.70 -7.12
C TRP A 191 3.98 -9.86 -6.91
N SER A 192 2.88 -10.56 -6.57
CA SER A 192 1.63 -9.92 -6.15
C SER A 192 1.78 -9.31 -4.75
N PHE A 193 0.68 -8.84 -4.18
CA PHE A 193 0.58 -8.60 -2.75
C PHE A 193 0.80 -9.90 -1.96
N PHE A 194 0.94 -9.74 -0.66
CA PHE A 194 1.50 -10.74 0.24
C PHE A 194 0.61 -11.97 0.45
N TYR A 195 -0.65 -11.95 0.01
CA TYR A 195 -1.55 -13.10 0.13
C TYR A 195 -1.16 -14.28 -0.78
N SER A 196 -0.30 -14.06 -1.79
CA SER A 196 0.17 -15.12 -2.70
C SER A 196 1.65 -15.39 -2.49
N LYS A 197 2.02 -16.68 -2.45
CA LYS A 197 3.42 -17.14 -2.48
C LYS A 197 3.96 -17.34 -3.90
N GLU A 198 3.07 -17.29 -4.90
CA GLU A 198 3.40 -17.56 -6.29
C GLU A 198 3.80 -16.25 -7.00
N ALA A 199 4.80 -16.34 -7.87
CA ALA A 199 5.15 -15.23 -8.73
C ALA A 199 3.96 -14.89 -9.65
N LEU A 200 3.86 -13.62 -10.03
CA LEU A 200 2.91 -13.23 -11.06
C LEU A 200 3.20 -14.01 -12.35
N PRO A 201 2.17 -14.40 -13.11
CA PRO A 201 2.38 -15.06 -14.40
C PRO A 201 3.15 -14.13 -15.35
N ASP A 202 3.87 -14.70 -16.31
CA ASP A 202 4.79 -13.98 -17.20
C ASP A 202 4.15 -12.72 -17.83
N ASN A 203 2.87 -12.78 -18.20
CA ASN A 203 2.11 -11.67 -18.79
C ASN A 203 1.61 -10.60 -17.78
N ARG A 204 2.03 -10.64 -16.52
CA ARG A 204 1.67 -9.70 -15.44
C ARG A 204 2.87 -9.17 -14.65
N LEU A 205 4.10 -9.41 -15.11
CA LEU A 205 5.33 -8.99 -14.44
C LEU A 205 5.58 -7.47 -14.60
N SER A 206 5.01 -6.64 -13.74
CA SER A 206 4.84 -5.21 -14.01
C SER A 206 6.00 -4.26 -13.67
N ILE A 207 6.86 -4.63 -12.72
CA ILE A 207 7.90 -3.76 -12.17
C ILE A 207 9.26 -4.12 -12.76
N ALA A 208 9.98 -3.13 -13.29
CA ALA A 208 11.41 -3.24 -13.59
C ALA A 208 12.21 -2.65 -12.43
N GLN A 209 13.06 -3.47 -11.80
CA GLN A 209 13.99 -2.99 -10.79
C GLN A 209 15.08 -2.17 -11.47
N LEU A 210 15.38 -1.00 -10.90
CA LEU A 210 16.37 -0.06 -11.43
C LEU A 210 17.62 0.02 -10.56
N SER A 211 17.49 -0.11 -9.23
CA SER A 211 18.68 -0.08 -8.37
C SER A 211 19.54 -1.33 -8.57
N ASN A 212 20.82 -1.11 -8.86
CA ASN A 212 21.86 -2.14 -8.86
C ASN A 212 22.50 -2.37 -7.48
N ARG A 213 22.01 -1.72 -6.42
CA ARG A 213 22.62 -1.76 -5.08
C ARG A 213 21.63 -2.11 -3.97
N LEU A 214 20.37 -2.34 -4.33
CA LEU A 214 19.29 -2.64 -3.40
C LEU A 214 18.56 -3.92 -3.84
N LEU A 215 18.33 -4.83 -2.90
CA LEU A 215 17.41 -5.95 -3.07
C LEU A 215 15.98 -5.50 -2.78
N ILE A 216 15.03 -5.91 -3.62
CA ILE A 216 13.60 -5.73 -3.38
C ILE A 216 12.97 -7.12 -3.19
N PRO A 217 12.79 -7.57 -1.93
CA PRO A 217 12.22 -8.89 -1.65
C PRO A 217 10.69 -8.89 -1.87
N PRO A 218 10.10 -10.07 -2.13
CA PRO A 218 8.65 -10.22 -2.26
C PRO A 218 7.88 -9.75 -1.04
N ASP A 219 8.39 -10.01 0.16
CA ASP A 219 7.74 -9.64 1.42
C ASP A 219 8.10 -8.23 1.90
N ALA A 220 8.33 -7.28 0.99
CA ALA A 220 8.62 -5.85 1.25
C ALA A 220 9.94 -5.54 1.99
N LEU A 221 10.37 -4.26 1.97
CA LEU A 221 11.66 -3.82 2.52
C LEU A 221 11.62 -3.68 4.05
N PRO A 222 12.42 -4.46 4.81
CA PRO A 222 12.62 -4.24 6.24
C PRO A 222 13.57 -3.08 6.57
N PHE A 223 13.52 -2.63 7.83
CA PHE A 223 14.34 -1.59 8.42
C PHE A 223 15.31 -2.16 9.45
N GLN A 224 16.39 -1.43 9.72
CA GLN A 224 17.35 -1.79 10.74
C GLN A 224 16.80 -1.49 12.14
N GLY A 225 16.87 -2.46 13.04
CA GLY A 225 16.56 -2.29 14.46
C GLY A 225 15.06 -2.04 14.72
N ASN A 226 14.76 -1.12 15.63
CA ASN A 226 13.40 -0.76 16.01
C ASN A 226 13.19 0.75 15.84
N PRO A 227 12.84 1.23 14.63
CA PRO A 227 12.62 2.66 14.37
C PRO A 227 11.61 3.26 15.35
N ASN A 228 11.76 4.53 15.71
CA ASN A 228 10.90 5.22 16.66
C ASN A 228 10.59 6.64 16.18
N GLY A 229 9.95 6.74 15.02
CA GLY A 229 9.57 8.03 14.43
C GLY A 229 10.65 8.66 13.55
N GLN A 230 11.71 7.94 13.18
CA GLN A 230 12.57 8.37 12.07
C GLN A 230 11.80 8.29 10.74
N PHE A 231 12.15 9.13 9.78
CA PHE A 231 11.41 9.29 8.54
C PHE A 231 12.02 8.51 7.38
N LEU A 232 11.17 7.88 6.57
CA LEU A 232 11.50 7.45 5.21
C LEU A 232 10.97 8.51 4.24
N GLY A 233 11.85 9.08 3.43
CA GLY A 233 11.42 9.84 2.26
C GLY A 233 11.08 8.89 1.13
N TYR A 234 9.93 9.05 0.50
CA TYR A 234 9.66 8.39 -0.76
C TYR A 234 8.88 9.27 -1.72
N THR A 235 9.24 9.18 -3.00
CA THR A 235 8.63 9.95 -4.09
C THR A 235 8.35 9.02 -5.26
N TRP A 236 7.19 9.20 -5.88
CA TRP A 236 6.89 8.66 -7.20
C TRP A 236 7.04 9.76 -8.25
N MET A 237 7.76 9.47 -9.33
CA MET A 237 7.93 10.38 -10.47
C MET A 237 7.74 9.60 -11.78
N ALA A 238 6.89 10.08 -12.67
CA ALA A 238 6.75 9.55 -14.01
C ALA A 238 7.99 9.91 -14.83
N LEU A 239 8.79 8.91 -15.24
CA LEU A 239 10.01 9.11 -16.02
C LEU A 239 9.94 8.39 -17.39
N PRO A 240 10.40 9.04 -18.48
CA PRO A 240 10.29 8.50 -19.83
C PRO A 240 11.50 7.65 -20.22
N PHE A 241 11.54 6.40 -19.74
CA PHE A 241 12.57 5.42 -20.09
C PHE A 241 12.53 4.98 -21.56
N THR A 242 11.34 5.01 -22.17
CA THR A 242 11.08 4.68 -23.57
C THR A 242 10.33 5.82 -24.25
N ASP A 243 10.25 5.79 -25.58
CA ASP A 243 9.33 6.67 -26.33
C ASP A 243 7.91 6.12 -26.26
N PRO A 244 6.88 6.99 -26.35
CA PRO A 244 5.50 6.53 -26.47
C PRO A 244 5.28 5.82 -27.81
N GLU A 245 4.37 4.86 -27.83
CA GLU A 245 4.07 4.03 -29.01
C GLU A 245 2.60 4.18 -29.42
N SER A 246 2.36 4.32 -30.73
CA SER A 246 1.02 4.41 -31.32
C SER A 246 0.44 3.04 -31.71
N GLY A 247 1.03 1.94 -31.23
CA GLY A 247 0.60 0.58 -31.54
C GLY A 247 -0.77 0.22 -30.96
N ASP A 248 -1.12 -1.06 -30.97
CA ASP A 248 -2.34 -1.57 -30.32
C ASP A 248 -1.97 -2.43 -29.09
N PRO A 249 -2.21 -1.94 -27.85
CA PRO A 249 -2.78 -0.63 -27.52
C PRO A 249 -1.73 0.48 -27.61
N PRO A 250 -2.13 1.74 -27.82
CA PRO A 250 -1.22 2.87 -27.71
C PRO A 250 -0.74 2.94 -26.26
N THR A 251 0.55 3.22 -26.09
CA THR A 251 1.20 3.23 -24.78
C THR A 251 1.99 4.52 -24.62
N GLY A 252 1.74 5.24 -23.53
CA GLY A 252 2.49 6.44 -23.18
C GLY A 252 3.90 6.14 -22.68
N ASP A 253 4.61 7.19 -22.25
CA ASP A 253 6.00 7.08 -21.80
C ASP A 253 6.17 7.17 -20.27
N GLN A 254 5.08 7.17 -19.49
CA GLN A 254 5.18 7.37 -18.05
C GLN A 254 5.55 6.08 -17.30
N GLY A 255 6.85 5.90 -17.05
CA GLY A 255 7.35 4.92 -16.09
C GLY A 255 7.34 5.48 -14.68
N TRP A 256 6.28 5.21 -13.91
CA TRP A 256 6.17 5.65 -12.52
C TRP A 256 7.29 5.03 -11.68
N THR A 257 8.25 5.86 -11.28
CA THR A 257 9.52 5.48 -10.65
C THR A 257 9.52 5.85 -9.18
N CYS A 258 9.82 4.88 -8.31
CA CYS A 258 9.95 5.10 -6.87
C CYS A 258 11.38 5.52 -6.53
N PHE A 259 11.51 6.63 -5.81
CA PHE A 259 12.74 7.10 -5.16
C PHE A 259 12.60 6.96 -3.65
N LEU A 260 13.67 6.53 -2.99
CA LEU A 260 13.78 6.51 -1.54
C LEU A 260 14.82 7.51 -1.04
N SER A 261 14.63 8.00 0.19
CA SER A 261 15.63 8.69 1.00
C SER A 261 15.61 8.10 2.40
N ALA A 262 16.63 7.28 2.68
CA ALA A 262 16.94 6.67 3.95
C ALA A 262 18.38 7.04 4.34
N ALA A 263 18.75 6.83 5.60
CA ALA A 263 20.06 7.21 6.12
C ALA A 263 21.22 6.51 5.40
N ASN A 264 21.01 5.29 4.91
CA ASN A 264 22.01 4.45 4.23
C ASN A 264 21.73 4.19 2.74
N PHE A 265 20.68 4.79 2.17
CA PHE A 265 20.35 4.68 0.75
C PHE A 265 19.48 5.84 0.28
N LYS A 266 19.85 6.46 -0.83
CA LYS A 266 19.07 7.48 -1.52
C LYS A 266 19.13 7.25 -3.03
N GLY A 267 17.98 7.29 -3.70
CA GLY A 267 17.91 7.11 -5.15
C GLY A 267 16.72 6.29 -5.63
N PRO A 268 16.61 6.06 -6.95
CA PRO A 268 15.51 5.29 -7.50
C PRO A 268 15.71 3.79 -7.23
N ILE A 269 14.60 3.09 -6.96
CA ILE A 269 14.64 1.65 -6.69
C ILE A 269 14.10 0.82 -7.86
N ALA A 270 13.02 1.27 -8.49
CA ALA A 270 12.31 0.55 -9.54
C ALA A 270 11.22 1.43 -10.17
N PHE A 271 10.66 0.99 -11.30
CA PHE A 271 9.51 1.64 -11.94
C PHE A 271 8.51 0.64 -12.52
N PHE A 272 7.26 1.09 -12.66
CA PHE A 272 6.24 0.36 -13.42
C PHE A 272 6.44 0.57 -14.92
N ILE A 273 6.55 -0.52 -15.67
CA ILE A 273 6.69 -0.47 -17.13
C ILE A 273 5.37 0.09 -17.73
N PRO A 274 5.39 1.10 -18.62
CA PRO A 274 4.18 1.74 -19.14
C PRO A 274 3.12 0.76 -19.69
N GLU A 275 3.57 -0.27 -20.41
CA GLU A 275 2.70 -1.32 -20.96
C GLU A 275 1.91 -2.10 -19.89
N THR A 276 2.29 -2.03 -18.62
CA THR A 276 1.50 -2.56 -17.50
C THR A 276 0.13 -1.90 -17.43
N TRP A 277 0.07 -0.59 -17.66
CA TRP A 277 -1.14 0.21 -17.52
C TRP A 277 -1.98 0.19 -18.81
N SER A 278 -1.34 0.23 -19.99
CA SER A 278 -2.06 0.36 -21.27
C SER A 278 -2.72 -0.94 -21.74
N LYS A 279 -2.12 -2.10 -21.41
CA LYS A 279 -2.55 -3.41 -21.94
C LYS A 279 -4.00 -3.79 -21.64
N ILE A 280 -4.58 -3.27 -20.56
CA ILE A 280 -5.98 -3.55 -20.17
C ILE A 280 -6.97 -3.27 -21.31
N GLY A 281 -6.81 -2.15 -22.04
CA GLY A 281 -7.74 -1.78 -23.09
C GLY A 281 -7.76 -2.83 -24.22
N LYS A 282 -6.60 -3.39 -24.57
CA LYS A 282 -6.51 -4.46 -25.58
C LYS A 282 -7.05 -5.79 -25.05
N LEU A 283 -6.70 -6.15 -23.81
CA LEU A 283 -7.13 -7.40 -23.18
C LEU A 283 -8.66 -7.52 -23.13
N PHE A 284 -9.34 -6.42 -22.81
CA PHE A 284 -10.80 -6.37 -22.74
C PHE A 284 -11.48 -5.88 -24.02
N LYS A 285 -10.72 -5.66 -25.10
CA LYS A 285 -11.23 -5.11 -26.38
C LYS A 285 -12.05 -3.83 -26.17
N TYR A 286 -11.53 -2.94 -25.35
CA TYR A 286 -12.19 -1.71 -24.91
C TYR A 286 -11.35 -0.47 -25.25
N PRO A 287 -11.38 0.02 -26.50
CA PRO A 287 -10.55 1.15 -26.94
C PRO A 287 -10.81 2.47 -26.21
N PHE A 288 -11.95 2.62 -25.52
CA PHE A 288 -12.29 3.84 -24.78
C PHE A 288 -11.23 4.22 -23.73
N ILE A 289 -10.56 3.23 -23.14
CA ILE A 289 -9.54 3.45 -22.10
C ILE A 289 -8.11 3.60 -22.64
N TYR A 290 -7.93 3.61 -23.96
CA TYR A 290 -6.65 3.96 -24.58
C TYR A 290 -6.25 5.39 -24.22
N GLY A 291 -5.03 5.58 -23.72
CA GLY A 291 -4.53 6.88 -23.26
C GLY A 291 -5.21 7.42 -21.99
N ARG A 292 -5.97 6.58 -21.26
CA ARG A 292 -6.61 6.93 -19.98
C ARG A 292 -5.86 6.40 -18.76
N GLY A 293 -4.88 5.53 -18.97
CA GLY A 293 -4.09 4.91 -17.90
C GLY A 293 -2.96 5.79 -17.38
N LEU A 294 -2.31 5.31 -16.33
CA LEU A 294 -1.13 5.94 -15.71
C LEU A 294 0.10 5.97 -16.62
N ASP A 295 0.11 5.24 -17.73
CA ASP A 295 1.14 5.34 -18.77
C ASP A 295 1.09 6.68 -19.52
N ALA A 296 -0.07 7.34 -19.58
CA ALA A 296 -0.32 8.50 -20.42
C ALA A 296 -0.92 9.70 -19.69
N ARG A 297 -1.82 9.49 -18.71
CA ARG A 297 -2.50 10.57 -17.99
C ARG A 297 -1.64 11.15 -16.89
N PRO A 298 -1.82 12.45 -16.56
CA PRO A 298 -1.25 13.01 -15.34
C PRO A 298 -1.76 12.25 -14.10
N GLY A 299 -0.92 12.13 -13.07
CA GLY A 299 -1.33 11.56 -11.79
C GLY A 299 -2.24 12.51 -11.01
N SER A 300 -3.39 12.02 -10.61
CA SER A 300 -4.24 12.60 -9.58
C SER A 300 -3.77 12.10 -8.23
N MET A 301 -3.29 13.03 -7.41
CA MET A 301 -2.61 12.76 -6.15
C MET A 301 -3.15 13.71 -5.08
N GLY A 302 -3.50 13.20 -3.90
CA GLY A 302 -4.17 13.96 -2.86
C GLY A 302 -3.36 14.06 -1.57
N GLY A 303 -4.08 14.32 -0.47
CA GLY A 303 -3.52 14.05 0.85
C GLY A 303 -3.24 12.57 1.05
N GLY A 304 -2.98 12.19 2.29
CA GLY A 304 -2.63 10.82 2.65
C GLY A 304 -3.31 10.37 3.92
N ALA A 305 -3.20 9.08 4.21
CA ALA A 305 -3.76 8.52 5.42
C ALA A 305 -2.97 7.29 5.88
N MET A 306 -3.08 7.02 7.18
CA MET A 306 -3.01 5.65 7.69
C MET A 306 -4.37 5.00 7.45
N GLU A 307 -4.38 3.93 6.65
CA GLU A 307 -5.57 3.13 6.37
C GLU A 307 -5.67 2.00 7.38
N ILE A 308 -6.74 2.01 8.18
CA ILE A 308 -7.01 0.97 9.17
C ILE A 308 -8.04 0.03 8.57
N ASN A 309 -7.59 -1.18 8.24
CA ASN A 309 -8.42 -2.16 7.58
C ASN A 309 -8.80 -3.29 8.54
N THR A 310 -7.85 -4.18 8.87
CA THR A 310 -8.13 -5.42 9.61
C THR A 310 -7.40 -5.39 10.93
N VAL A 311 -8.15 -5.37 12.03
CA VAL A 311 -7.61 -5.35 13.39
C VAL A 311 -8.35 -6.41 14.20
N PRO A 312 -7.69 -7.41 14.77
CA PRO A 312 -8.37 -8.44 15.54
C PRO A 312 -8.99 -7.84 16.81
N ARG A 313 -10.03 -8.49 17.33
CA ARG A 313 -10.76 -8.05 18.51
C ARG A 313 -11.23 -9.24 19.33
N PHE A 314 -11.27 -9.04 20.64
CA PHE A 314 -11.99 -9.90 21.56
C PHE A 314 -13.23 -9.20 22.09
N ASP A 315 -14.35 -9.93 22.17
CA ASP A 315 -15.59 -9.50 22.82
C ASP A 315 -15.87 -10.40 24.03
N SER A 316 -16.37 -9.83 25.13
CA SER A 316 -16.88 -10.60 26.26
C SER A 316 -17.90 -9.81 27.08
N SER A 317 -18.82 -10.51 27.74
CA SER A 317 -19.86 -9.91 28.59
C SER A 317 -19.50 -10.01 30.07
N ASP A 318 -19.85 -8.98 30.83
CA ASP A 318 -19.82 -9.02 32.30
C ASP A 318 -21.02 -9.80 32.89
N ALA A 319 -21.09 -9.90 34.22
CA ALA A 319 -22.17 -10.59 34.92
C ALA A 319 -23.56 -9.94 34.74
N SER A 320 -23.61 -8.66 34.38
CA SER A 320 -24.83 -7.91 34.07
C SER A 320 -25.24 -7.99 32.59
N GLY A 321 -24.45 -8.68 31.76
CA GLY A 321 -24.69 -8.83 30.32
C GLY A 321 -24.20 -7.64 29.48
N VAL A 322 -23.45 -6.71 30.06
CA VAL A 322 -22.82 -5.63 29.29
C VAL A 322 -21.62 -6.18 28.54
N VAL A 323 -21.58 -5.92 27.23
CA VAL A 323 -20.49 -6.36 26.37
C VAL A 323 -19.35 -5.33 26.38
N TYR A 324 -18.14 -5.83 26.50
CA TYR A 324 -16.89 -5.10 26.35
C TYR A 324 -16.08 -5.71 25.21
N SER A 325 -15.24 -4.90 24.58
CA SER A 325 -14.28 -5.37 23.60
C SER A 325 -12.87 -4.86 23.86
N LYS A 326 -11.89 -5.63 23.35
CA LYS A 326 -10.46 -5.34 23.38
C LYS A 326 -9.88 -5.43 21.97
N ILE A 327 -9.06 -4.46 21.59
CA ILE A 327 -8.21 -4.51 20.39
C ILE A 327 -6.72 -4.65 20.78
N PRO A 328 -5.81 -4.94 19.84
CA PRO A 328 -4.37 -4.86 20.07
C PRO A 328 -3.95 -3.51 20.62
N ARG A 329 -2.87 -3.50 21.41
CA ARG A 329 -2.23 -2.25 21.80
C ARG A 329 -1.60 -1.62 20.56
N LEU A 330 -2.07 -0.43 20.18
CA LEU A 330 -1.47 0.36 19.11
C LEU A 330 -0.70 1.52 19.73
N GLN A 331 0.58 1.63 19.39
CA GLN A 331 1.49 2.62 19.96
C GLN A 331 2.06 3.57 18.90
N PHE A 332 2.37 4.79 19.32
CA PHE A 332 2.86 5.87 18.46
C PHE A 332 4.11 6.51 19.09
N PRO A 333 5.08 6.95 18.27
CA PRO A 333 6.26 7.63 18.77
C PRO A 333 5.86 8.99 19.33
N LEU A 334 6.46 9.34 20.47
CA LEU A 334 6.32 10.67 21.07
C LEU A 334 7.65 11.42 20.91
N ASP A 335 7.56 12.68 20.50
CA ASP A 335 8.67 13.63 20.58
C ASP A 335 8.83 14.17 22.01
N ASP A 336 9.84 15.02 22.22
CA ASP A 336 10.14 15.62 23.53
C ASP A 336 8.99 16.50 24.08
N GLN A 337 8.03 16.88 23.23
CA GLN A 337 6.84 17.65 23.60
C GLN A 337 5.61 16.76 23.82
N GLY A 338 5.74 15.44 23.65
CA GLY A 338 4.64 14.48 23.79
C GLY A 338 3.70 14.45 22.58
N ARG A 339 4.18 14.85 21.39
CA ARG A 339 3.44 14.83 20.12
C ARG A 339 3.91 13.66 19.26
N THR A 340 3.08 13.21 18.33
CA THR A 340 3.50 12.27 17.28
C THR A 340 3.64 13.01 15.97
N LEU A 341 4.80 12.98 15.32
CA LEU A 341 5.03 13.55 13.99
C LEU A 341 4.97 12.42 12.95
N LEU A 342 4.12 12.55 11.93
CA LEU A 342 3.82 11.46 11.00
C LEU A 342 4.20 11.76 9.55
N VAL A 343 3.86 12.93 9.02
CA VAL A 343 4.13 13.30 7.62
C VAL A 343 4.63 14.72 7.50
N GLN A 344 5.67 14.91 6.69
CA GLN A 344 6.23 16.23 6.37
C GLN A 344 6.67 16.35 4.92
N ASP A 345 6.89 17.59 4.48
CA ASP A 345 7.44 17.96 3.17
C ASP A 345 6.66 17.38 1.96
N VAL A 346 5.32 17.36 2.05
CA VAL A 346 4.47 16.93 0.93
C VAL A 346 4.68 17.85 -0.26
N THR A 347 5.22 17.29 -1.33
CA THR A 347 5.67 18.02 -2.52
C THR A 347 5.11 17.36 -3.78
N TYR A 348 4.49 18.17 -4.62
CA TYR A 348 4.04 17.78 -5.96
C TYR A 348 5.07 18.24 -7.00
N TYR A 349 5.27 17.44 -8.03
CA TYR A 349 6.31 17.67 -9.03
C TYR A 349 5.72 17.82 -10.44
N SER A 350 6.18 18.85 -11.15
CA SER A 350 5.95 19.02 -12.58
C SER A 350 7.01 18.29 -13.40
N LYS A 351 6.84 18.25 -14.73
CA LYS A 351 7.84 17.65 -15.62
C LYS A 351 9.21 18.34 -15.52
N ALA A 352 9.22 19.64 -15.24
CA ALA A 352 10.44 20.43 -15.08
C ALA A 352 11.29 19.97 -13.89
N ALA A 353 10.71 19.27 -12.91
CA ALA A 353 11.45 18.78 -11.75
C ALA A 353 12.49 17.72 -12.15
N LEU A 354 12.16 16.83 -13.09
CA LEU A 354 13.08 15.76 -13.49
C LEU A 354 12.80 15.16 -14.87
N TYR A 355 11.53 15.00 -15.25
CA TYR A 355 11.13 14.37 -16.52
C TYR A 355 11.83 15.00 -17.72
N ASP A 356 11.85 16.33 -17.83
CA ASP A 356 12.37 17.02 -19.01
C ASP A 356 13.88 16.83 -19.16
N ALA A 357 14.64 17.01 -18.06
CA ALA A 357 16.08 16.78 -18.03
C ALA A 357 16.43 15.31 -18.29
N PHE A 358 15.66 14.38 -17.74
CA PHE A 358 15.81 12.95 -17.96
C PHE A 358 15.59 12.57 -19.44
N LYS A 359 14.53 13.12 -20.06
CA LYS A 359 14.24 12.91 -21.49
C LYS A 359 15.33 13.50 -22.39
N ALA A 360 15.78 14.71 -22.09
CA ALA A 360 16.88 15.35 -22.81
C ALA A 360 18.15 14.47 -22.74
N TRP A 361 18.51 13.95 -21.56
CA TRP A 361 19.67 13.08 -21.40
C TRP A 361 19.54 11.76 -22.17
N ARG A 362 18.37 11.13 -22.13
CA ARG A 362 18.07 9.92 -22.93
C ARG A 362 18.30 10.19 -24.41
N ASN A 363 17.94 11.37 -24.89
CA ASN A 363 18.07 11.83 -26.28
C ASN A 363 19.42 12.49 -26.57
N ALA A 364 20.49 12.02 -25.92
CA ALA A 364 21.88 12.48 -26.10
C ALA A 364 22.15 13.95 -25.71
N GLY A 365 21.26 14.57 -24.95
CA GLY A 365 21.48 15.86 -24.29
C GLY A 365 22.37 15.76 -23.04
N PRO A 366 22.46 16.84 -22.25
CA PRO A 366 23.29 16.91 -21.05
C PRO A 366 22.96 15.82 -20.02
N ALA A 367 23.95 15.44 -19.22
CA ALA A 367 23.76 14.46 -18.16
C ALA A 367 22.75 14.95 -17.11
N CYS A 368 21.73 14.13 -16.85
CA CYS A 368 20.78 14.38 -15.77
C CYS A 368 21.33 13.82 -14.45
N SER A 369 21.38 14.65 -13.41
CA SER A 369 21.88 14.24 -12.09
C SER A 369 20.90 13.34 -11.32
N GLY A 370 19.65 13.28 -11.75
CA GLY A 370 18.54 12.66 -11.04
C GLY A 370 17.94 13.51 -9.92
N ARG A 371 18.59 14.62 -9.54
CA ARG A 371 18.06 15.52 -8.51
C ARG A 371 16.82 16.22 -9.02
N PHE A 372 15.79 16.25 -8.17
CA PHE A 372 14.56 16.97 -8.43
C PHE A 372 14.85 18.47 -8.34
N ASP A 373 14.62 19.19 -9.43
CA ASP A 373 14.77 20.64 -9.51
C ASP A 373 13.62 21.31 -8.73
N GLU A 374 13.97 22.20 -7.82
CA GLU A 374 13.02 22.96 -7.00
C GLU A 374 12.10 23.85 -7.84
N LYS A 375 12.52 24.24 -9.05
CA LYS A 375 11.67 24.99 -10.00
C LYS A 375 10.44 24.20 -10.44
N GLY A 376 10.53 22.87 -10.46
CA GLY A 376 9.42 21.98 -10.77
C GLY A 376 8.73 21.43 -9.52
N ALA A 377 9.08 21.91 -8.33
CA ALA A 377 8.54 21.44 -7.06
C ALA A 377 7.53 22.45 -6.49
N TRP A 378 6.38 21.95 -6.06
CA TRP A 378 5.38 22.74 -5.36
C TRP A 378 5.10 22.10 -4.01
N LYS A 379 5.46 22.81 -2.93
CA LYS A 379 5.24 22.36 -1.55
C LYS A 379 3.81 22.64 -1.13
N SER A 380 3.14 21.60 -0.64
CA SER A 380 1.76 21.69 -0.20
C SER A 380 1.64 22.24 1.22
N THR A 381 0.51 22.89 1.51
CA THR A 381 0.06 23.19 2.87
C THR A 381 -0.88 22.08 3.33
N LEU A 382 -0.63 21.54 4.51
CA LEU A 382 -1.41 20.46 5.09
C LEU A 382 -2.59 21.00 5.87
N ALA A 383 -3.68 20.25 5.85
CA ALA A 383 -4.80 20.41 6.74
C ALA A 383 -5.25 19.03 7.24
N THR A 384 -6.04 19.00 8.31
CA THR A 384 -6.51 17.75 8.91
C THR A 384 -7.88 17.94 9.53
N SER A 385 -8.53 16.84 9.85
CA SER A 385 -9.84 16.82 10.49
C SER A 385 -9.89 15.65 11.46
N THR A 386 -10.68 15.78 12.52
CA THR A 386 -10.88 14.72 13.52
C THR A 386 -11.23 13.38 12.86
N PRO A 387 -10.40 12.34 13.08
CA PRO A 387 -10.66 11.01 12.55
C PRO A 387 -11.99 10.44 13.03
N ARG A 388 -12.54 9.53 12.25
CA ARG A 388 -13.70 8.72 12.65
C ARG A 388 -13.34 7.26 12.51
N TYR A 389 -13.80 6.48 13.46
CA TYR A 389 -13.56 5.05 13.52
C TYR A 389 -14.88 4.30 13.73
N ASP A 390 -14.89 3.08 13.26
CA ASP A 390 -15.93 2.12 13.57
C ASP A 390 -15.33 0.76 13.97
N GLN A 391 -16.14 -0.03 14.65
CA GLN A 391 -15.82 -1.39 15.05
C GLN A 391 -17.06 -2.25 14.74
N ALA A 392 -16.91 -3.17 13.78
CA ALA A 392 -18.00 -3.94 13.17
C ALA A 392 -19.16 -3.06 12.67
N GLY A 393 -18.83 -1.97 11.96
CA GLY A 393 -19.81 -1.02 11.43
C GLY A 393 -20.50 -0.15 12.49
N LYS A 394 -20.06 -0.22 13.76
CA LYS A 394 -20.59 0.61 14.85
C LYS A 394 -19.62 1.72 15.19
N LYS A 395 -20.12 2.94 15.25
CA LYS A 395 -19.34 4.14 15.55
C LYS A 395 -18.59 3.99 16.88
N MET A 396 -17.31 4.33 16.86
CA MET A 396 -16.49 4.44 18.06
C MET A 396 -16.47 5.89 18.56
N THR A 397 -16.57 6.07 19.88
CA THR A 397 -16.59 7.39 20.55
C THR A 397 -15.62 7.42 21.72
N GLY A 398 -15.20 8.62 22.15
CA GLY A 398 -14.24 8.82 23.24
C GLY A 398 -12.77 8.72 22.82
N VAL A 399 -12.47 8.37 21.56
CA VAL A 399 -11.09 8.36 21.04
C VAL A 399 -10.56 9.79 20.92
N GLU A 400 -11.43 10.73 20.54
CA GLU A 400 -11.18 12.18 20.46
C GLU A 400 -10.85 12.81 21.82
N LEU A 401 -11.11 12.10 22.93
CA LEU A 401 -10.72 12.53 24.28
C LEU A 401 -9.27 12.14 24.62
N VAL A 402 -8.63 11.32 23.79
CA VAL A 402 -7.25 10.82 23.99
C VAL A 402 -6.28 11.53 23.07
N PHE A 403 -6.64 11.71 21.79
CA PHE A 403 -5.85 12.49 20.85
C PHE A 403 -6.72 13.02 19.71
N ASP A 404 -6.18 14.01 18.98
CA ASP A 404 -6.68 14.40 17.67
C ASP A 404 -5.50 14.59 16.70
N THR A 405 -5.79 14.60 15.41
CA THR A 405 -4.83 15.01 14.38
C THR A 405 -4.57 16.50 14.42
N ARG A 406 -3.33 16.90 14.18
CA ARG A 406 -2.92 18.31 14.10
C ARG A 406 -1.87 18.52 13.02
N VAL A 407 -1.89 19.70 12.43
CA VAL A 407 -0.76 20.23 11.65
C VAL A 407 0.02 21.16 12.58
N PHE A 408 1.23 20.76 12.92
CA PHE A 408 2.15 21.49 13.79
C PHE A 408 2.93 22.55 13.00
N GLU A 409 3.78 23.31 13.69
CA GLU A 409 4.69 24.28 13.09
C GLU A 409 5.52 23.66 11.96
N ASP A 410 5.95 24.46 10.99
CA ASP A 410 6.57 24.05 9.72
C ASP A 410 5.80 22.96 8.94
N ASN A 411 4.48 22.96 9.07
CA ASN A 411 3.58 22.20 8.19
C ASN A 411 3.76 20.68 8.30
N VAL A 412 3.87 20.17 9.53
CA VAL A 412 4.03 18.74 9.81
C VAL A 412 2.77 18.17 10.42
N TRP A 413 2.23 17.16 9.76
CA TRP A 413 1.02 16.48 10.20
C TRP A 413 1.34 15.36 11.17
N GLY A 414 0.50 15.22 12.19
CA GLY A 414 0.72 14.28 13.27
C GLY A 414 -0.45 14.23 14.25
N LEU A 415 -0.18 13.76 15.47
CA LEU A 415 -1.16 13.59 16.54
C LEU A 415 -0.79 14.45 17.75
N GLU A 416 -1.78 15.18 18.26
CA GLU A 416 -1.74 15.87 19.55
C GLU A 416 -2.40 15.00 20.61
N TRP A 417 -1.65 14.69 21.67
CA TRP A 417 -2.12 13.80 22.73
C TRP A 417 -2.61 14.57 23.96
N PHE A 418 -3.82 14.27 24.40
CA PHE A 418 -4.43 14.90 25.57
C PHE A 418 -4.09 14.14 26.85
N LYS A 419 -4.31 14.80 27.99
CA LYS A 419 -4.33 14.09 29.27
C LYS A 419 -5.68 13.40 29.37
N SER A 420 -5.69 12.07 29.44
CA SER A 420 -6.91 11.26 29.50
C SER A 420 -6.71 10.08 30.43
N ASP A 421 -7.77 9.71 31.16
CA ASP A 421 -7.78 8.51 31.99
C ASP A 421 -8.08 7.24 31.17
N ILE A 422 -8.57 7.39 29.92
CA ILE A 422 -8.87 6.28 29.00
C ILE A 422 -7.60 5.56 28.54
N SER A 423 -6.59 6.33 28.14
CA SER A 423 -5.33 5.79 27.63
C SER A 423 -4.19 6.80 27.83
N PRO A 424 -2.97 6.34 28.19
CA PRO A 424 -1.80 7.21 28.25
C PRO A 424 -1.43 7.77 26.87
N ARG A 425 -0.71 8.89 26.86
CA ARG A 425 -0.18 9.50 25.63
C ARG A 425 0.67 8.49 24.85
N GLY A 426 0.53 8.51 23.52
CA GLY A 426 1.23 7.60 22.63
C GLY A 426 0.53 6.26 22.44
N PHE A 427 -0.62 6.01 23.10
CA PHE A 427 -1.36 4.75 22.98
C PHE A 427 -2.81 4.98 22.56
N PHE A 428 -3.21 4.31 21.48
CA PHE A 428 -4.61 4.27 21.06
C PHE A 428 -5.47 3.54 22.11
N PRO A 429 -6.72 3.97 22.38
CA PRO A 429 -7.58 3.29 23.35
C PRO A 429 -7.75 1.80 23.03
N GLN A 430 -7.57 0.95 24.04
CA GLN A 430 -7.57 -0.50 23.83
C GLN A 430 -8.94 -1.14 24.08
N TYR A 431 -9.75 -0.54 24.96
CA TYR A 431 -10.97 -1.15 25.49
C TYR A 431 -12.19 -0.31 25.17
N TYR A 432 -13.30 -0.99 24.87
CA TYR A 432 -14.55 -0.34 24.51
C TYR A 432 -15.73 -1.00 25.19
N LYS A 433 -16.61 -0.17 25.78
CA LYS A 433 -17.90 -0.59 26.31
C LYS A 433 -18.96 -0.47 25.21
N HIS A 434 -19.77 -1.50 25.03
CA HIS A 434 -20.83 -1.49 24.02
C HIS A 434 -22.06 -0.80 24.61
N VAL A 435 -22.41 0.38 24.08
CA VAL A 435 -23.56 1.17 24.54
C VAL A 435 -24.47 1.42 23.35
N ARG A 436 -25.61 0.72 23.32
CA ARG A 436 -26.57 0.78 22.19
C ARG A 436 -25.85 0.49 20.86
N GLN A 437 -25.78 1.48 19.97
CA GLN A 437 -25.16 1.39 18.64
C GLN A 437 -23.74 1.96 18.59
N GLU A 438 -23.15 2.28 19.75
CA GLU A 438 -21.81 2.84 19.86
C GLU A 438 -20.84 1.90 20.59
N ARG A 439 -19.55 2.16 20.37
CA ARG A 439 -18.42 1.55 21.08
C ARG A 439 -17.67 2.67 21.78
N VAL A 440 -17.92 2.82 23.09
CA VAL A 440 -17.38 3.93 23.88
C VAL A 440 -16.02 3.52 24.44
N ALA A 441 -14.97 4.27 24.13
CA ALA A 441 -13.64 4.03 24.68
C ALA A 441 -13.66 4.16 26.21
N VAL A 442 -13.06 3.21 26.92
CA VAL A 442 -13.00 3.18 28.39
C VAL A 442 -11.60 2.82 28.87
N ALA A 443 -11.27 3.20 30.09
CA ALA A 443 -10.01 2.81 30.72
C ALA A 443 -9.98 1.30 31.01
N ALA A 444 -8.78 0.72 31.09
CA ALA A 444 -8.61 -0.69 31.47
C ALA A 444 -9.23 -1.00 32.84
N ALA A 445 -9.20 -0.04 33.78
CA ALA A 445 -9.77 -0.18 35.12
C ALA A 445 -11.32 -0.27 35.13
N GLU A 446 -11.98 0.13 34.04
CA GLU A 446 -13.45 0.07 33.90
C GLU A 446 -13.93 -1.24 33.25
N VAL A 447 -13.00 -2.12 32.85
CA VAL A 447 -13.30 -3.43 32.27
C VAL A 447 -13.40 -4.45 33.41
N PRO A 448 -14.57 -5.07 33.65
CA PRO A 448 -14.73 -6.02 34.74
C PRO A 448 -13.81 -7.24 34.55
N ALA A 449 -13.15 -7.67 35.64
CA ALA A 449 -12.16 -8.75 35.58
C ALA A 449 -12.78 -10.08 35.11
N GLU A 450 -14.05 -10.32 35.41
CA GLU A 450 -14.81 -11.50 34.98
C GLU A 450 -15.00 -11.59 33.47
N THR A 451 -14.81 -10.49 32.71
CA THR A 451 -14.84 -10.54 31.23
C THR A 451 -13.65 -11.32 30.65
N GLY A 452 -12.58 -11.51 31.42
CA GLY A 452 -11.34 -12.16 30.96
C GLY A 452 -10.55 -11.36 29.91
N LEU A 453 -11.02 -10.18 29.49
CA LEU A 453 -10.39 -9.42 28.41
C LEU A 453 -8.99 -8.90 28.78
N LEU A 454 -8.79 -8.48 30.03
CA LEU A 454 -7.54 -7.86 30.48
C LEU A 454 -6.31 -8.77 30.28
N SER A 455 -6.46 -10.08 30.52
CA SER A 455 -5.40 -11.08 30.36
C SER A 455 -5.33 -11.71 28.97
N GLN A 456 -6.31 -11.45 28.09
CA GLN A 456 -6.35 -12.09 26.78
C GLN A 456 -5.25 -11.57 25.85
N GLU A 457 -4.52 -12.47 25.20
CA GLU A 457 -3.49 -12.15 24.22
C GLU A 457 -3.95 -12.43 22.79
N PHE A 458 -3.49 -11.61 21.84
CA PHE A 458 -3.76 -11.80 20.42
C PHE A 458 -2.80 -12.82 19.82
N LYS A 459 -3.28 -13.56 18.82
CA LYS A 459 -2.48 -14.55 18.11
C LYS A 459 -1.28 -13.88 17.45
N LEU A 460 -0.09 -14.46 17.64
CA LEU A 460 1.12 -14.03 16.94
C LEU A 460 1.13 -14.56 15.51
N ALA A 461 1.70 -13.77 14.60
CA ALA A 461 1.97 -14.20 13.24
C ALA A 461 3.01 -15.32 13.26
N THR A 462 2.76 -16.31 12.42
CA THR A 462 3.73 -17.37 12.14
C THR A 462 4.47 -17.04 10.85
N ARG A 463 5.59 -17.72 10.61
CA ARG A 463 6.30 -17.61 9.35
C ARG A 463 5.45 -18.23 8.24
N GLY A 464 5.26 -17.47 7.18
CA GLY A 464 4.57 -17.94 5.98
C GLY A 464 5.44 -18.82 5.10
N GLU A 465 4.81 -19.31 4.04
CA GLU A 465 5.44 -20.15 3.02
C GLU A 465 6.56 -19.40 2.27
N PRO A 466 7.52 -20.10 1.65
CA PRO A 466 8.53 -19.44 0.85
C PRO A 466 7.94 -18.86 -0.44
N TYR A 467 8.40 -17.68 -0.82
CA TYR A 467 8.28 -17.19 -2.19
C TYR A 467 9.33 -17.90 -3.04
N THR A 468 8.95 -18.52 -4.15
CA THR A 468 9.90 -19.18 -5.09
C THR A 468 9.51 -18.91 -6.54
N SER A 469 10.41 -18.30 -7.31
CA SER A 469 10.15 -17.98 -8.70
C SER A 469 10.08 -19.25 -9.56
N PRO A 470 9.33 -19.24 -10.66
CA PRO A 470 9.40 -20.30 -11.67
C PRO A 470 10.82 -20.54 -12.18
N THR A 471 11.10 -21.79 -12.58
CA THR A 471 12.38 -22.18 -13.22
C THR A 471 12.31 -22.17 -14.75
N THR A 472 11.21 -21.69 -15.32
CA THR A 472 10.91 -21.65 -16.75
C THR A 472 10.40 -20.27 -17.15
N GLY A 473 10.21 -20.02 -18.44
CA GLY A 473 9.63 -18.78 -18.95
C GLY A 473 10.51 -17.56 -18.67
N ALA A 474 9.87 -16.43 -18.39
CA ALA A 474 10.49 -15.11 -18.21
C ALA A 474 11.63 -15.08 -17.18
N TRP A 475 11.59 -15.98 -16.19
CA TRP A 475 12.61 -16.07 -15.14
C TRP A 475 13.92 -16.75 -15.58
N SER A 476 13.85 -17.58 -16.62
CA SER A 476 14.93 -18.46 -17.07
C SER A 476 15.45 -18.15 -18.47
N GLN A 477 14.68 -17.40 -19.28
CA GLN A 477 15.03 -17.08 -20.66
C GLN A 477 14.83 -15.59 -20.91
N PRO A 478 15.91 -14.81 -21.17
CA PRO A 478 17.31 -15.24 -21.26
C PRO A 478 17.93 -15.64 -19.90
N GLY A 479 17.31 -15.25 -18.79
CA GLY A 479 17.73 -15.65 -17.44
C GLY A 479 18.84 -14.76 -16.85
N PRO A 480 19.30 -15.10 -15.62
CA PRO A 480 20.31 -14.30 -14.94
C PRO A 480 21.69 -14.47 -15.55
N LYS A 481 22.51 -13.41 -15.50
CA LYS A 481 23.91 -13.43 -15.89
C LYS A 481 24.80 -14.12 -14.85
N ARG A 482 24.52 -13.94 -13.55
CA ARG A 482 25.32 -14.48 -12.44
C ARG A 482 24.46 -14.72 -11.19
N GLY A 483 24.70 -15.81 -10.49
CA GLY A 483 24.00 -16.19 -9.27
C GLY A 483 23.85 -17.71 -9.17
N PRO A 484 23.13 -18.22 -8.17
CA PRO A 484 22.46 -17.46 -7.12
C PRO A 484 23.42 -16.93 -6.04
N PHE A 485 22.98 -15.88 -5.35
CA PHE A 485 23.55 -15.31 -4.13
C PHE A 485 22.50 -15.31 -3.03
N THR A 486 22.92 -15.13 -1.77
CA THR A 486 21.99 -15.07 -0.63
C THR A 486 22.27 -13.91 0.31
N ALA A 487 21.23 -13.37 0.94
CA ALA A 487 21.34 -12.43 2.06
C ALA A 487 20.33 -12.79 3.16
N LYS A 488 20.72 -12.60 4.43
CA LYS A 488 19.83 -12.81 5.58
C LYS A 488 19.30 -11.47 6.05
N LEU A 489 17.98 -11.30 6.00
CA LEU A 489 17.32 -10.04 6.33
C LEU A 489 17.06 -9.90 7.83
N ALA A 490 16.87 -8.66 8.29
CA ALA A 490 16.50 -8.29 9.66
C ALA A 490 15.17 -8.91 10.09
N ASP A 491 14.29 -9.18 9.12
CA ASP A 491 13.05 -9.87 9.38
C ASP A 491 13.24 -11.37 9.68
N GLY A 492 14.46 -11.92 9.61
CA GLY A 492 14.78 -13.31 9.90
C GLY A 492 14.68 -14.25 8.70
N SER A 493 14.20 -13.76 7.54
CA SER A 493 14.19 -14.52 6.29
C SER A 493 15.56 -14.53 5.61
N VAL A 494 15.72 -15.45 4.67
CA VAL A 494 16.85 -15.51 3.73
C VAL A 494 16.30 -15.29 2.33
N VAL A 495 16.87 -14.30 1.63
CA VAL A 495 16.59 -14.06 0.21
C VAL A 495 17.66 -14.73 -0.64
N THR A 496 17.24 -15.35 -1.74
CA THR A 496 18.10 -15.78 -2.85
C THR A 496 17.88 -14.82 -4.01
N TYR A 497 18.95 -14.33 -4.60
CA TYR A 497 18.89 -13.39 -5.71
C TYR A 497 19.94 -13.68 -6.78
N SER A 498 19.69 -13.20 -7.99
CA SER A 498 20.64 -13.32 -9.11
C SER A 498 20.71 -12.00 -9.88
N TRP A 499 21.82 -11.77 -10.57
CA TRP A 499 22.05 -10.56 -11.34
C TRP A 499 21.57 -10.75 -12.76
N TYR A 500 20.60 -9.95 -13.16
CA TYR A 500 20.07 -9.91 -14.52
C TYR A 500 20.66 -8.69 -15.23
N ARG A 501 20.96 -8.83 -16.53
CA ARG A 501 21.10 -7.64 -17.39
C ARG A 501 19.77 -6.91 -17.33
N PHE A 502 19.78 -5.58 -17.32
CA PHE A 502 18.58 -4.81 -17.00
C PHE A 502 17.39 -5.15 -17.92
N VAL A 503 17.61 -5.26 -19.23
CA VAL A 503 16.55 -5.65 -20.20
C VAL A 503 16.22 -7.13 -20.24
N ASP A 504 16.98 -7.95 -19.52
CA ASP A 504 16.79 -9.40 -19.39
C ASP A 504 15.98 -9.76 -18.14
N GLN A 505 15.58 -8.76 -17.35
CA GLN A 505 14.67 -8.96 -16.22
C GLN A 505 13.39 -9.67 -16.67
N PRO A 506 12.77 -10.49 -15.80
CA PRO A 506 11.53 -11.21 -16.14
C PRO A 506 10.42 -10.26 -16.64
N SER A 507 10.34 -9.06 -16.08
CA SER A 507 9.33 -8.05 -16.42
C SER A 507 9.31 -7.64 -17.89
N PHE A 508 10.44 -7.66 -18.59
CA PHE A 508 10.51 -7.28 -20.00
C PHE A 508 10.17 -8.42 -20.97
N GLN A 509 10.24 -9.68 -20.54
CA GLN A 509 10.12 -10.84 -21.44
C GLN A 509 8.70 -11.03 -21.99
N GLN A 510 7.71 -10.41 -21.35
CA GLN A 510 6.32 -10.44 -21.81
C GLN A 510 6.06 -9.53 -23.02
N TYR A 511 7.01 -8.64 -23.38
CA TYR A 511 6.84 -7.68 -24.45
C TYR A 511 7.71 -8.03 -25.65
N ASN A 512 7.13 -7.94 -26.85
CA ASN A 512 7.84 -8.18 -28.11
C ASN A 512 8.65 -6.94 -28.54
N TRP A 513 9.53 -6.46 -27.66
CA TRP A 513 10.38 -5.32 -27.95
C TRP A 513 11.49 -5.68 -28.93
N SER A 514 11.76 -4.76 -29.87
CA SER A 514 12.89 -4.90 -30.78
C SER A 514 14.22 -4.88 -30.03
N GLU A 515 15.23 -5.55 -30.60
CA GLU A 515 16.58 -5.54 -30.04
C GLU A 515 17.16 -4.12 -29.97
N GLU A 516 16.78 -3.23 -30.90
CA GLU A 516 17.16 -1.81 -30.85
C GLU A 516 16.55 -1.10 -29.64
N LYS A 517 15.26 -1.31 -29.35
CA LYS A 517 14.58 -0.72 -28.19
C LYS A 517 15.23 -1.19 -26.89
N LYS A 518 15.50 -2.49 -26.78
CA LYS A 518 16.23 -3.08 -25.63
C LYS A 518 17.64 -2.50 -25.50
N ALA A 519 18.40 -2.42 -26.60
CA ALA A 519 19.76 -1.89 -26.58
C ALA A 519 19.81 -0.42 -26.14
N LYS A 520 18.87 0.42 -26.61
CA LYS A 520 18.76 1.83 -26.18
C LYS A 520 18.45 1.94 -24.68
N LEU A 521 17.49 1.16 -24.17
CA LEU A 521 17.17 1.17 -22.75
C LEU A 521 18.34 0.69 -21.90
N GLN A 522 18.98 -0.42 -22.30
CA GLN A 522 20.13 -0.99 -21.61
C GLN A 522 21.28 0.04 -21.50
N ALA A 523 21.67 0.66 -22.62
CA ALA A 523 22.73 1.67 -22.64
C ALA A 523 22.38 2.90 -21.78
N PHE A 524 21.10 3.26 -21.72
CA PHE A 524 20.67 4.37 -20.89
C PHE A 524 20.70 4.02 -19.38
N VAL A 525 20.31 2.80 -19.01
CA VAL A 525 20.42 2.33 -17.62
C VAL A 525 21.88 2.22 -17.17
N GLU A 526 22.80 1.84 -18.05
CA GLU A 526 24.25 1.88 -17.76
C GLU A 526 24.71 3.30 -17.42
N LYS A 527 24.22 4.32 -18.14
CA LYS A 527 24.47 5.73 -17.80
C LYS A 527 23.89 6.09 -16.43
N ILE A 528 22.68 5.65 -16.10
CA ILE A 528 22.07 5.87 -14.78
C ILE A 528 22.95 5.25 -13.70
N HIS A 529 23.29 3.96 -13.78
CA HIS A 529 24.10 3.27 -12.76
C HIS A 529 25.48 3.91 -12.55
N ALA A 530 26.04 4.52 -13.60
CA ALA A 530 27.33 5.20 -13.54
C ALA A 530 27.26 6.58 -12.87
N ASN A 531 26.16 7.31 -13.05
CA ASN A 531 26.07 8.73 -12.65
C ASN A 531 25.19 8.98 -11.42
N TRP A 532 24.39 8.00 -11.01
CA TRP A 532 23.42 8.11 -9.93
C TRP A 532 23.88 7.25 -8.74
N PRO A 533 24.63 7.84 -7.78
CA PRO A 533 25.11 7.13 -6.61
C PRO A 533 24.00 6.97 -5.55
N THR A 534 24.22 6.11 -4.55
CA THR A 534 23.21 5.80 -3.52
C THR A 534 23.24 6.70 -2.29
N ASP A 535 24.02 7.78 -2.31
CA ASP A 535 24.25 8.69 -1.18
C ASP A 535 23.95 10.16 -1.50
N ARG A 536 23.51 10.46 -2.72
CA ARG A 536 23.10 11.80 -3.16
C ARG A 536 21.68 12.13 -2.68
N ASP A 537 21.45 13.39 -2.34
CA ASP A 537 20.09 13.92 -2.15
C ASP A 537 19.41 14.14 -3.51
N TYR A 538 18.58 13.17 -3.91
CA TYR A 538 17.71 13.25 -5.08
C TYR A 538 16.51 14.14 -4.82
N MET A 539 15.85 13.93 -3.68
CA MET A 539 14.75 14.73 -3.19
C MET A 539 15.30 15.88 -2.32
N ALA A 540 14.47 16.88 -2.03
CA ALA A 540 14.82 17.88 -1.02
C ALA A 540 15.14 17.15 0.31
N PRO A 541 16.22 17.54 1.03
CA PRO A 541 16.55 16.95 2.32
C PRO A 541 15.38 17.03 3.31
N LEU A 542 15.32 16.06 4.24
CA LEU A 542 14.35 16.05 5.33
C LEU A 542 14.43 17.36 6.12
N SER A 543 13.29 18.02 6.31
CA SER A 543 13.26 19.30 7.05
C SER A 543 13.60 19.11 8.53
N ARG A 544 13.04 18.10 9.19
CA ARG A 544 13.24 17.84 10.64
C ARG A 544 13.25 16.36 11.01
N GLY A 545 13.99 16.05 12.08
CA GLY A 545 14.16 14.70 12.58
C GLY A 545 15.33 13.98 11.91
N ALA A 546 15.29 12.65 11.91
CA ALA A 546 16.33 11.81 11.31
C ALA A 546 15.73 10.86 10.28
N LEU A 547 16.54 10.47 9.29
CA LEU A 547 16.15 9.44 8.32
C LEU A 547 16.20 8.05 8.98
N VAL A 548 15.25 7.20 8.64
CA VAL A 548 15.28 5.79 8.99
C VAL A 548 16.41 5.07 8.25
N THR A 549 16.93 3.99 8.82
CA THR A 549 17.95 3.14 8.17
C THR A 549 17.27 1.89 7.62
N LEU A 550 17.42 1.61 6.32
CA LEU A 550 17.00 0.33 5.74
C LEU A 550 17.82 -0.81 6.34
N ASP A 551 17.27 -2.02 6.34
CA ASP A 551 18.06 -3.20 6.67
C ASP A 551 19.32 -3.27 5.77
N ARG A 552 20.50 -3.34 6.41
CA ARG A 552 21.79 -3.35 5.71
C ARG A 552 21.93 -4.55 4.79
N ALA A 553 21.27 -5.67 5.09
CA ALA A 553 21.32 -6.86 4.25
C ALA A 553 20.61 -6.68 2.89
N LEU A 554 19.77 -5.64 2.74
CA LEU A 554 19.19 -5.26 1.45
C LEU A 554 20.22 -4.57 0.55
N LEU A 555 21.28 -3.99 1.10
CA LEU A 555 22.30 -3.27 0.34
C LEU A 555 23.37 -4.25 -0.14
N VAL A 556 23.47 -4.42 -1.46
CA VAL A 556 24.39 -5.36 -2.09
C VAL A 556 25.39 -4.65 -2.99
N LYS A 557 26.59 -5.21 -3.09
CA LYS A 557 27.61 -4.74 -4.01
C LYS A 557 27.50 -5.51 -5.34
N PRO A 558 27.45 -4.83 -6.49
CA PRO A 558 27.60 -5.48 -7.78
C PRO A 558 28.87 -6.33 -7.86
N PRO A 559 28.78 -7.59 -8.36
CA PRO A 559 29.95 -8.37 -8.71
C PRO A 559 30.77 -7.69 -9.80
N GLU A 560 32.07 -8.01 -9.85
CA GLU A 560 32.96 -7.49 -10.88
C GLU A 560 32.41 -7.75 -12.30
N GLY A 561 32.35 -6.68 -13.08
CA GLY A 561 31.83 -6.64 -14.45
C GLY A 561 30.32 -6.46 -14.56
N LEU A 562 29.59 -6.35 -13.44
CA LEU A 562 28.15 -6.16 -13.37
C LEU A 562 27.74 -4.83 -12.71
N GLU A 563 28.68 -3.90 -12.56
CA GLU A 563 28.47 -2.60 -11.91
C GLU A 563 27.45 -1.73 -12.66
N LEU A 564 27.41 -1.81 -13.99
CA LEU A 564 26.57 -0.98 -14.85
C LEU A 564 25.62 -1.85 -15.67
N GLY A 565 24.34 -1.47 -15.73
CA GLY A 565 23.38 -2.17 -16.57
C GLY A 565 22.88 -3.53 -16.05
N PHE A 566 23.22 -3.93 -14.81
CA PHE A 566 22.71 -5.14 -14.17
C PHE A 566 22.01 -4.81 -12.85
N VAL A 567 21.01 -5.62 -12.49
CA VAL A 567 20.24 -5.47 -11.24
C VAL A 567 20.08 -6.81 -10.51
N PRO A 568 20.07 -6.81 -9.16
CA PRO A 568 19.89 -8.02 -8.38
C PRO A 568 18.39 -8.31 -8.16
N ILE A 569 17.87 -9.35 -8.83
CA ILE A 569 16.47 -9.77 -8.71
C ILE A 569 16.34 -10.90 -7.69
N VAL A 570 15.45 -10.73 -6.71
CA VAL A 570 15.12 -11.75 -5.72
C VAL A 570 14.25 -12.83 -6.36
N THR A 571 14.75 -14.06 -6.37
CA THR A 571 14.07 -15.23 -6.97
C THR A 571 13.48 -16.16 -5.90
N ARG A 572 13.91 -16.02 -4.64
CA ARG A 572 13.33 -16.77 -3.52
C ARG A 572 13.44 -16.00 -2.21
N GLN A 573 12.46 -16.13 -1.33
CA GLN A 573 12.55 -15.67 0.06
C GLN A 573 11.95 -16.74 0.97
N THR A 574 12.69 -17.17 1.98
CA THR A 574 12.31 -18.33 2.81
C THR A 574 12.77 -18.14 4.26
N THR A 575 12.26 -18.96 5.17
CA THR A 575 12.82 -19.09 6.51
C THR A 575 14.22 -19.72 6.45
N ARG A 576 15.06 -19.44 7.45
CA ARG A 576 16.37 -20.08 7.59
C ARG A 576 16.28 -21.60 7.66
#